data_AF-A0A4V2SMD8-F1
#
_entry.id   AF-A0A4V2SMD8-F1
#
_cell.length_a   1.000
_cell.length_b   1.000
_cell.length_c   1.000
_cell.angle_alpha   90.00
_cell.angle_beta   90.00
_cell.angle_gamma   90.00
#
_symmetry.space_group_name_H-M   'P 1'
#
loop_
_entity.id
_entity.type
_entity.pdbx_description
1 polymer ?
#
loop_
_entity_poly.entity_id
_entity_poly.type
_entity_poly.pdbx_seq_one_letter_code
_entity_poly.pdbx_strand_id
1 'polypeptide(L)'
;MKYWIYIYIILISFINFKAFSQENSMKGYRIEGDEVVFSFDKRDYTKATDEKTLERLEFDDFDIQNVVVAGNFNSWSRDSWKMTQVSEHIFELRKKLDDFKDNFNWEFKFVINNRIWAEPDKNVSNITYAKEGNKNYYTYNLKMYTGYPSKKGNAKFFLKGYRNAKKVILAGSFNKWNEELFSMNKTDEGWELTLQLKPDRYEYRFIIDGYWIEDPENSNKTPNEYGEYNSVIDINQKVQFYLEGNLEANKVILTGSFNDWSESSYEMKKAENGWTFSTRLPYGKHHYKFIVDGEWMTDPSNPVKEFDGHGNINSVKMIK
;
A
#
# COMPACT_ATOMS: atom_id res chain seq x y z
N MET A 1 28.04 73.87 4.95
CA MET A 1 28.25 72.67 5.77
C MET A 1 26.92 71.92 5.89
N LYS A 2 26.67 70.94 5.01
CA LYS A 2 25.54 70.00 5.10
C LYS A 2 26.03 68.68 4.52
N TYR A 3 26.28 67.70 5.40
CA TYR A 3 26.68 66.35 5.02
C TYR A 3 25.43 65.54 4.69
N TRP A 4 25.40 64.92 3.51
CA TRP A 4 24.38 63.96 3.13
C TRP A 4 24.89 62.56 3.47
N ILE A 5 24.20 61.88 4.39
CA ILE A 5 24.47 60.49 4.77
C ILE A 5 23.78 59.60 3.72
N TYR A 6 24.57 58.92 2.89
CA TYR A 6 24.06 57.88 2.00
C TYR A 6 23.98 56.57 2.79
N ILE A 7 22.77 56.13 3.11
CA ILE A 7 22.50 54.81 3.69
C ILE A 7 22.44 53.80 2.55
N TYR A 8 23.47 52.97 2.40
CA TYR A 8 23.42 51.80 1.52
C TYR A 8 22.60 50.70 2.21
N ILE A 9 21.38 50.48 1.73
CA ILE A 9 20.58 49.32 2.10
C ILE A 9 21.12 48.13 1.30
N ILE A 10 21.89 47.27 1.96
CA ILE A 10 22.31 45.98 1.39
C ILE A 10 21.08 45.08 1.38
N LEU A 11 20.48 44.92 0.20
CA LEU A 11 19.40 43.98 -0.05
C LEU A 11 20.01 42.57 -0.12
N ILE A 12 20.05 41.86 1.00
CA ILE A 12 20.45 40.46 1.05
C ILE A 12 19.33 39.66 0.39
N SER A 13 19.50 39.30 -0.89
CA SER A 13 18.59 38.36 -1.54
C SER A 13 18.82 36.98 -0.91
N PHE A 14 17.85 36.51 -0.11
CA PHE A 14 17.78 35.11 0.26
C PHE A 14 17.49 34.31 -1.00
N ILE A 15 18.55 33.79 -1.64
CA ILE A 15 18.43 32.71 -2.60
C ILE A 15 17.98 31.50 -1.79
N ASN A 16 16.66 31.29 -1.76
CA ASN A 16 16.09 30.03 -1.31
C ASN A 16 16.61 28.94 -2.24
N PHE A 17 17.67 28.26 -1.84
CA PHE A 17 17.96 26.93 -2.34
C PHE A 17 16.78 26.06 -1.91
N LYS A 18 15.77 25.92 -2.79
CA LYS A 18 14.93 24.73 -2.76
C LYS A 18 15.88 23.57 -2.96
N ALA A 19 16.24 22.91 -1.86
CA ALA A 19 16.79 21.57 -1.93
C ALA A 19 15.76 20.75 -2.71
N PHE A 20 16.06 20.49 -3.98
CA PHE A 20 15.45 19.40 -4.72
C PHE A 20 15.88 18.12 -3.99
N SER A 21 15.16 17.78 -2.91
CA SER A 21 14.93 16.38 -2.63
C SER A 21 14.22 15.87 -3.88
N GLN A 22 14.96 15.20 -4.77
CA GLN A 22 14.33 14.39 -5.80
C GLN A 22 13.53 13.35 -5.02
N GLU A 23 12.25 13.67 -4.80
CA GLU A 23 11.30 12.73 -4.26
C GLU A 23 11.21 11.65 -5.33
N ASN A 24 11.97 10.57 -5.13
CA ASN A 24 11.94 9.36 -5.94
C ASN A 24 10.59 8.67 -5.73
N SER A 25 9.55 9.38 -6.11
CA SER A 25 8.15 9.02 -5.98
C SER A 25 7.91 7.86 -6.93
N MET A 26 7.28 6.82 -6.40
CA MET A 26 6.82 5.71 -7.24
C MET A 26 5.89 6.28 -8.31
N LYS A 27 6.05 5.82 -9.55
CA LYS A 27 5.26 6.27 -10.71
C LYS A 27 4.44 5.12 -11.29
N GLY A 28 3.45 5.50 -12.08
CA GLY A 28 2.58 4.57 -12.81
C GLY A 28 1.43 3.98 -11.99
N TYR A 29 1.46 4.04 -10.67
CA TYR A 29 0.33 3.60 -9.85
C TYR A 29 0.29 4.30 -8.49
N ARG A 30 -0.87 4.23 -7.85
CA ARG A 30 -1.08 4.54 -6.43
C ARG A 30 -2.12 3.59 -5.83
N ILE A 31 -2.13 3.51 -4.51
CA ILE A 31 -3.12 2.73 -3.76
C ILE A 31 -4.14 3.70 -3.15
N GLU A 32 -5.43 3.43 -3.40
CA GLU A 32 -6.56 4.16 -2.83
C GLU A 32 -7.52 3.17 -2.19
N GLY A 33 -7.49 3.05 -0.86
CA GLY A 33 -8.32 2.07 -0.15
C GLY A 33 -7.97 0.62 -0.55
N ASP A 34 -8.94 -0.08 -1.13
CA ASP A 34 -8.80 -1.45 -1.63
C ASP A 34 -8.50 -1.53 -3.13
N GLU A 35 -8.17 -0.40 -3.77
CA GLU A 35 -7.91 -0.31 -5.21
C GLU A 35 -6.46 0.08 -5.52
N VAL A 36 -5.95 -0.49 -6.61
CA VAL A 36 -4.84 0.07 -7.37
C VAL A 36 -5.41 1.02 -8.40
N VAL A 37 -4.90 2.24 -8.42
CA VAL A 37 -5.12 3.17 -9.52
C VAL A 37 -3.85 3.24 -10.35
N PHE A 38 -3.84 2.55 -11.49
CA PHE A 38 -2.80 2.77 -12.49
C PHE A 38 -3.01 4.16 -13.08
N SER A 39 -1.94 4.93 -13.16
CA SER A 39 -1.97 6.31 -13.62
C SER A 39 -0.83 6.54 -14.57
N PHE A 40 -1.17 6.79 -15.83
CA PHE A 40 -0.24 7.13 -16.88
C PHE A 40 -0.34 8.63 -17.12
N ASP A 41 0.71 9.36 -16.77
CA ASP A 41 0.88 10.78 -17.09
C ASP A 41 1.87 10.90 -18.25
N LYS A 42 1.43 11.46 -19.38
CA LYS A 42 2.26 11.63 -20.59
C LYS A 42 3.62 12.27 -20.28
N ARG A 43 3.65 13.19 -19.31
CA ARG A 43 4.83 14.00 -18.96
C ARG A 43 5.90 13.21 -18.21
N ASP A 44 5.57 12.04 -17.69
CA ASP A 44 6.52 11.15 -17.01
C ASP A 44 7.40 10.35 -18.00
N TYR A 45 7.14 10.45 -19.31
CA TYR A 45 7.81 9.64 -20.34
C TYR A 45 8.53 10.52 -21.35
N THR A 46 9.79 10.18 -21.64
CA THR A 46 10.61 10.84 -22.66
C THR A 46 11.04 9.90 -23.79
N LYS A 47 10.89 8.58 -23.58
CA LYS A 47 11.16 7.56 -24.59
C LYS A 47 9.99 6.59 -24.73
N ALA A 48 9.87 6.01 -25.91
CA ALA A 48 9.04 4.84 -26.16
C ALA A 48 9.80 3.80 -26.98
N THR A 49 9.27 2.58 -27.04
CA THR A 49 9.76 1.54 -27.96
C THR A 49 8.60 1.03 -28.81
N ASP A 50 8.79 0.99 -30.12
CA ASP A 50 7.85 0.34 -31.02
C ASP A 50 8.01 -1.18 -30.90
N GLU A 51 6.96 -1.90 -30.53
CA GLU A 51 7.02 -3.35 -30.34
C GLU A 51 7.41 -4.12 -31.60
N LYS A 52 6.99 -3.66 -32.78
CA LYS A 52 7.18 -4.40 -34.03
C LYS A 52 8.59 -4.20 -34.58
N THR A 53 9.09 -2.96 -34.55
CA THR A 53 10.41 -2.63 -35.10
C THR A 53 11.52 -2.72 -34.06
N LEU A 54 11.16 -2.73 -32.78
CA LEU A 54 12.06 -2.61 -31.63
C LEU A 54 12.84 -1.29 -31.62
N GLU A 55 12.39 -0.30 -32.40
CA GLU A 55 13.01 1.01 -32.48
C GLU A 55 12.67 1.83 -31.23
N ARG A 56 13.68 2.49 -30.68
CA ARG A 56 13.51 3.42 -29.56
C ARG A 56 13.23 4.81 -30.09
N LEU A 57 12.10 5.36 -29.70
CA LEU A 57 11.54 6.62 -30.18
C LEU A 57 11.62 7.69 -29.09
N GLU A 58 11.69 8.96 -29.51
CA GLU A 58 11.35 10.08 -28.63
C GLU A 58 9.85 10.02 -28.31
N PHE A 59 9.48 10.42 -27.09
CA PHE A 59 8.09 10.32 -26.63
C PHE A 59 7.17 11.44 -27.12
N ASP A 60 7.71 12.43 -27.83
CA ASP A 60 7.04 13.67 -28.27
C ASP A 60 5.58 13.42 -28.65
N ASP A 61 4.68 13.87 -27.76
CA ASP A 61 3.24 13.61 -27.67
C ASP A 61 2.70 12.77 -28.85
N PHE A 62 2.94 11.46 -28.80
CA PHE A 62 2.32 10.52 -29.73
C PHE A 62 0.83 10.84 -29.85
N ASP A 63 0.24 10.65 -31.03
CA ASP A 63 -1.22 10.72 -31.16
C ASP A 63 -1.85 9.58 -30.33
N ILE A 64 -2.12 9.84 -29.05
CA ILE A 64 -2.59 8.83 -28.09
C ILE A 64 -4.09 8.66 -28.27
N GLN A 65 -4.47 7.62 -29.00
CA GLN A 65 -5.86 7.20 -29.17
C GLN A 65 -6.33 6.33 -28.01
N ASN A 66 -5.42 5.52 -27.47
CA ASN A 66 -5.66 4.74 -26.26
C ASN A 66 -4.37 4.47 -25.48
N VAL A 67 -4.55 4.15 -24.21
CA VAL A 67 -3.51 3.61 -23.34
C VAL A 67 -4.05 2.37 -22.65
N VAL A 68 -3.26 1.32 -22.57
CA VAL A 68 -3.58 0.12 -21.80
C VAL A 68 -2.51 -0.18 -20.76
N VAL A 69 -2.92 -0.86 -19.69
CA VAL A 69 -2.00 -1.44 -18.70
C VAL A 69 -1.69 -2.88 -19.11
N ALA A 70 -0.44 -3.16 -19.43
CA ALA A 70 0.05 -4.50 -19.73
C ALA A 70 0.97 -4.96 -18.60
N GLY A 71 0.72 -6.13 -18.03
CA GLY A 71 1.55 -6.68 -16.95
C GLY A 71 1.39 -8.18 -16.82
N ASN A 72 2.21 -8.80 -15.99
CA ASN A 72 2.14 -10.25 -15.78
C ASN A 72 0.74 -10.74 -15.34
N PHE A 73 0.05 -9.96 -14.52
CA PHE A 73 -1.33 -10.24 -14.07
C PHE A 73 -2.39 -10.25 -15.19
N ASN A 74 -2.07 -9.76 -16.39
CA ASN A 74 -2.94 -9.87 -17.56
C ASN A 74 -2.21 -10.43 -18.79
N SER A 75 -1.17 -11.23 -18.56
CA SER A 75 -0.35 -11.84 -19.61
C SER A 75 0.21 -10.83 -20.61
N TRP A 76 0.57 -9.64 -20.10
CA TRP A 76 1.05 -8.52 -20.89
C TRP A 76 0.08 -8.14 -22.02
N SER A 77 -1.23 -8.16 -21.80
CA SER A 77 -2.19 -7.87 -22.89
C SER A 77 -2.03 -6.45 -23.46
N ARG A 78 -2.11 -6.32 -24.79
CA ARG A 78 -2.07 -5.03 -25.51
C ARG A 78 -3.43 -4.41 -25.74
N ASP A 79 -4.49 -5.19 -25.58
CA ASP A 79 -5.84 -4.81 -25.96
C ASP A 79 -6.82 -4.81 -24.78
N SER A 80 -6.42 -5.44 -23.67
CA SER A 80 -7.20 -5.49 -22.42
C SER A 80 -6.75 -4.40 -21.46
N TRP A 81 -7.57 -4.10 -20.44
CA TRP A 81 -7.22 -3.12 -19.40
C TRP A 81 -6.95 -1.72 -19.99
N LYS A 82 -7.88 -1.29 -20.87
CA LYS A 82 -7.92 0.07 -21.43
C LYS A 82 -8.13 1.09 -20.31
N MET A 83 -7.33 2.14 -20.34
CA MET A 83 -7.38 3.25 -19.40
C MET A 83 -8.35 4.32 -19.90
N THR A 84 -8.94 5.05 -18.96
CA THR A 84 -9.80 6.20 -19.24
C THR A 84 -8.99 7.48 -19.15
N GLN A 85 -9.09 8.35 -20.16
CA GLN A 85 -8.49 9.68 -20.08
C GLN A 85 -9.28 10.54 -19.08
N VAL A 86 -8.61 10.96 -18.00
CA VAL A 86 -9.22 11.78 -16.93
C VAL A 86 -8.79 13.24 -16.99
N SER A 87 -7.72 13.54 -17.74
CA SER A 87 -7.29 14.90 -18.07
C SER A 87 -6.51 14.93 -19.38
N GLU A 88 -6.07 16.11 -19.83
CA GLU A 88 -5.28 16.28 -21.06
C GLU A 88 -4.05 15.34 -21.13
N HIS A 89 -3.40 15.12 -19.99
CA HIS A 89 -2.17 14.31 -19.90
C HIS A 89 -2.33 13.00 -19.14
N ILE A 90 -3.44 12.78 -18.43
CA ILE A 90 -3.55 11.67 -17.47
C ILE A 90 -4.60 10.67 -17.93
N PHE A 91 -4.20 9.41 -17.94
CA PHE A 91 -5.05 8.24 -18.12
C PHE A 91 -5.04 7.40 -16.84
N GLU A 92 -6.20 6.89 -16.44
CA GLU A 92 -6.33 6.07 -15.24
C GLU A 92 -7.09 4.76 -15.48
N LEU A 93 -6.69 3.73 -14.75
CA LEU A 93 -7.43 2.48 -14.63
C LEU A 93 -7.44 2.04 -13.17
N ARG A 94 -8.65 1.75 -12.66
CA ARG A 94 -8.86 1.24 -11.30
C ARG A 94 -9.07 -0.27 -11.33
N LYS A 95 -8.41 -0.97 -10.40
CA LYS A 95 -8.54 -2.42 -10.18
C LYS A 95 -8.57 -2.74 -8.71
N LYS A 96 -9.31 -3.77 -8.32
CA LYS A 96 -9.33 -4.21 -6.93
C LYS A 96 -8.00 -4.87 -6.62
N LEU A 97 -7.44 -4.62 -5.44
CA LEU A 97 -6.22 -5.28 -4.99
C LEU A 97 -6.40 -6.81 -4.91
N ASP A 98 -7.62 -7.26 -4.65
CA ASP A 98 -8.04 -8.67 -4.72
C ASP A 98 -7.96 -9.28 -6.13
N ASP A 99 -7.95 -8.47 -7.19
CA ASP A 99 -7.80 -8.96 -8.57
C ASP A 99 -6.39 -9.52 -8.79
N PHE A 100 -5.44 -9.13 -7.95
CA PHE A 100 -4.05 -9.54 -8.04
C PHE A 100 -3.79 -10.68 -7.04
N LYS A 101 -4.01 -11.91 -7.50
CA LYS A 101 -3.90 -13.13 -6.69
C LYS A 101 -2.50 -13.74 -6.68
N ASP A 102 -1.65 -13.33 -7.62
CA ASP A 102 -0.29 -13.85 -7.70
C ASP A 102 0.55 -13.25 -6.58
N ASN A 103 1.07 -14.09 -5.71
CA ASN A 103 1.71 -13.62 -4.49
C ASN A 103 2.97 -12.78 -4.74
N PHE A 104 3.61 -12.83 -5.92
CA PHE A 104 4.92 -12.19 -6.09
C PHE A 104 5.17 -11.61 -7.49
N ASN A 105 5.72 -10.39 -7.49
CA ASN A 105 6.30 -9.67 -8.64
C ASN A 105 5.33 -9.14 -9.71
N TRP A 106 4.27 -8.41 -9.33
CA TRP A 106 3.54 -7.63 -10.32
C TRP A 106 4.43 -6.59 -10.99
N GLU A 107 4.61 -6.83 -12.28
CA GLU A 107 5.35 -5.99 -13.20
C GLU A 107 4.36 -5.53 -14.26
N PHE A 108 4.44 -4.26 -14.62
CA PHE A 108 3.59 -3.70 -15.64
C PHE A 108 4.27 -2.57 -16.40
N LYS A 109 3.68 -2.22 -17.52
CA LYS A 109 4.06 -1.12 -18.38
C LYS A 109 2.84 -0.61 -19.12
N PHE A 110 2.91 0.61 -19.61
CA PHE A 110 1.86 1.19 -20.42
C PHE A 110 2.13 0.96 -21.90
N VAL A 111 1.08 0.63 -22.62
CA VAL A 111 1.10 0.48 -24.08
C VAL A 111 0.17 1.53 -24.67
N ILE A 112 0.70 2.31 -25.59
CA ILE A 112 0.01 3.35 -26.33
C ILE A 112 -0.37 2.78 -27.70
N ASN A 113 -1.61 3.01 -28.13
CA ASN A 113 -2.13 2.57 -29.42
C ASN A 113 -1.89 1.08 -29.68
N ASN A 114 -1.98 0.27 -28.63
CA ASN A 114 -1.78 -1.19 -28.63
C ASN A 114 -0.44 -1.68 -29.21
N ARG A 115 0.57 -0.81 -29.35
CA ARG A 115 1.85 -1.14 -30.00
C ARG A 115 3.08 -0.48 -29.38
N ILE A 116 2.91 0.74 -28.87
CA ILE A 116 4.03 1.57 -28.44
C ILE A 116 4.21 1.44 -26.94
N TRP A 117 5.35 0.88 -26.53
CA TRP A 117 5.70 0.73 -25.14
C TRP A 117 6.21 2.05 -24.56
N ALA A 118 5.53 2.59 -23.54
CA ALA A 118 6.01 3.77 -22.83
C ALA A 118 7.19 3.38 -21.92
N GLU A 119 8.38 3.92 -22.16
CA GLU A 119 9.60 3.55 -21.43
C GLU A 119 9.73 4.37 -20.15
N PRO A 120 9.59 3.78 -18.95
CA PRO A 120 9.75 4.52 -17.71
C PRO A 120 11.20 5.00 -17.56
N ASP A 121 11.38 6.15 -16.90
CA ASP A 121 12.72 6.68 -16.60
C ASP A 121 13.46 5.74 -15.64
N LYS A 122 14.75 5.49 -15.94
CA LYS A 122 15.64 4.62 -15.16
C LYS A 122 15.90 5.10 -13.73
N ASN A 123 15.51 6.33 -13.38
CA ASN A 123 15.70 6.91 -12.06
C ASN A 123 14.46 6.75 -11.17
N VAL A 124 13.33 6.28 -11.70
CA VAL A 124 12.13 6.03 -10.91
C VAL A 124 12.37 4.86 -9.94
N SER A 125 11.89 5.00 -8.70
CA SER A 125 12.20 4.07 -7.61
C SER A 125 11.58 2.68 -7.74
N ASN A 126 10.49 2.55 -8.50
CA ASN A 126 9.79 1.29 -8.71
C ASN A 126 10.08 0.63 -10.07
N ILE A 127 11.25 0.83 -10.66
CA ILE A 127 11.62 0.13 -11.90
C ILE A 127 12.19 -1.27 -11.64
N THR A 128 12.10 -2.12 -12.65
CA THR A 128 12.83 -3.38 -12.73
C THR A 128 13.17 -3.70 -14.19
N TYR A 129 14.20 -4.50 -14.43
CA TYR A 129 14.52 -4.94 -15.79
C TYR A 129 13.38 -5.76 -16.35
N ALA A 130 12.98 -5.45 -17.58
CA ALA A 130 11.91 -6.20 -18.24
C ALA A 130 12.36 -7.61 -18.58
N LYS A 131 11.49 -8.59 -18.32
CA LYS A 131 11.74 -10.02 -18.56
C LYS A 131 10.61 -10.67 -19.34
N GLU A 132 10.96 -11.58 -20.24
CA GLU A 132 10.04 -12.55 -20.85
C GLU A 132 10.68 -13.93 -20.75
N GLY A 133 10.10 -14.80 -19.91
CA GLY A 133 10.73 -16.05 -19.51
C GLY A 133 12.12 -15.80 -18.88
N ASN A 134 13.17 -16.41 -19.42
CA ASN A 134 14.55 -16.28 -18.93
C ASN A 134 15.33 -15.12 -19.59
N LYS A 135 14.72 -14.35 -20.49
CA LYS A 135 15.40 -13.30 -21.25
C LYS A 135 15.18 -11.93 -20.60
N ASN A 136 16.27 -11.22 -20.33
CA ASN A 136 16.25 -9.82 -19.93
C ASN A 136 16.26 -8.92 -21.18
N TYR A 137 15.53 -7.82 -21.12
CA TYR A 137 15.54 -6.78 -22.15
C TYR A 137 16.23 -5.51 -21.65
N TYR A 138 16.75 -4.69 -22.58
CA TYR A 138 17.32 -3.37 -22.29
C TYR A 138 16.25 -2.29 -22.03
N THR A 139 15.11 -2.69 -21.49
CA THR A 139 13.95 -1.86 -21.14
C THR A 139 13.54 -2.15 -19.69
N TYR A 140 12.71 -1.27 -19.14
CA TYR A 140 12.27 -1.33 -17.76
C TYR A 140 10.75 -1.52 -17.67
N ASN A 141 10.35 -2.31 -16.69
CA ASN A 141 8.99 -2.43 -16.20
C ASN A 141 8.84 -1.61 -14.91
N LEU A 142 7.62 -1.24 -14.58
CA LEU A 142 7.25 -0.76 -13.26
C LEU A 142 6.86 -1.94 -12.37
N LYS A 143 7.28 -1.88 -11.11
CA LYS A 143 6.97 -2.86 -10.07
C LYS A 143 5.95 -2.28 -9.10
N MET A 144 4.99 -3.10 -8.72
CA MET A 144 3.97 -2.74 -7.73
C MET A 144 4.32 -3.27 -6.34
N TYR A 145 4.19 -2.39 -5.35
CA TYR A 145 4.37 -2.61 -3.91
C TYR A 145 3.09 -2.25 -3.15
N THR A 146 2.79 -2.97 -2.07
CA THR A 146 1.55 -2.82 -1.30
C THR A 146 1.69 -1.82 -0.16
N GLY A 147 2.90 -1.57 0.31
CA GLY A 147 3.21 -0.46 1.21
C GLY A 147 3.72 0.76 0.47
N TYR A 148 3.43 1.95 1.01
CA TYR A 148 4.00 3.20 0.50
C TYR A 148 4.20 4.22 1.62
N PRO A 149 5.25 5.06 1.55
CA PRO A 149 5.49 6.11 2.54
C PRO A 149 4.33 7.11 2.58
N SER A 150 3.86 7.44 3.79
CA SER A 150 2.81 8.43 4.01
C SER A 150 2.95 9.04 5.40
N LYS A 151 3.00 10.36 5.50
CA LYS A 151 3.01 11.08 6.80
C LYS A 151 1.78 10.79 7.65
N LYS A 152 0.66 10.41 7.02
CA LYS A 152 -0.61 10.03 7.67
C LYS A 152 -0.86 8.52 7.63
N GLY A 153 0.17 7.73 7.32
CA GLY A 153 0.05 6.28 7.23
C GLY A 153 -0.35 5.63 8.55
N ASN A 154 -0.84 4.40 8.46
CA ASN A 154 -1.35 3.63 9.61
C ASN A 154 -0.28 2.77 10.31
N ALA A 155 0.95 2.71 9.80
CA ALA A 155 2.04 1.94 10.37
C ALA A 155 3.27 2.83 10.58
N LYS A 156 3.63 3.08 11.83
CA LYS A 156 4.88 3.78 12.18
C LYS A 156 5.93 2.76 12.57
N PHE A 157 7.04 2.76 11.84
CA PHE A 157 8.23 1.98 12.15
C PHE A 157 9.25 2.90 12.81
N PHE A 158 9.81 2.47 13.94
CA PHE A 158 10.80 3.24 14.67
C PHE A 158 11.93 2.32 15.10
N LEU A 159 13.16 2.69 14.74
CA LEU A 159 14.38 2.04 15.19
C LEU A 159 15.10 3.00 16.14
N LYS A 160 15.11 2.66 17.42
CA LYS A 160 15.78 3.46 18.45
C LYS A 160 17.30 3.39 18.34
N GLY A 161 17.98 4.53 18.49
CA GLY A 161 19.44 4.61 18.51
C GLY A 161 20.09 4.69 17.13
N TYR A 162 21.27 4.08 16.96
CA TYR A 162 22.04 4.07 15.70
C TYR A 162 22.27 5.46 15.07
N ARG A 163 22.49 6.48 15.90
CA ARG A 163 22.67 7.87 15.46
C ARG A 163 23.90 8.09 14.58
N ASN A 164 24.87 7.19 14.61
CA ASN A 164 26.06 7.26 13.76
C ASN A 164 25.88 6.54 12.41
N ALA A 165 24.76 5.84 12.20
CA ALA A 165 24.48 5.20 10.93
C ALA A 165 24.34 6.23 9.82
N LYS A 166 24.78 5.88 8.61
CA LYS A 166 24.67 6.73 7.43
C LYS A 166 23.33 6.54 6.74
N LYS A 167 22.83 5.30 6.72
CA LYS A 167 21.58 4.92 6.07
C LYS A 167 20.88 3.83 6.88
N VAL A 168 19.58 4.00 7.07
CA VAL A 168 18.69 2.94 7.57
C VAL A 168 17.57 2.72 6.57
N ILE A 169 17.35 1.46 6.20
CA ILE A 169 16.29 1.04 5.28
C ILE A 169 15.32 0.14 6.03
N LEU A 170 14.02 0.34 5.78
CA LEU A 170 12.97 -0.57 6.18
C LEU A 170 12.69 -1.56 5.03
N ALA A 171 12.93 -2.85 5.26
CA ALA A 171 12.68 -3.90 4.27
C ALA A 171 11.67 -4.91 4.83
N GLY A 172 10.72 -5.34 4.02
CA GLY A 172 9.71 -6.29 4.45
C GLY A 172 8.82 -6.80 3.33
N SER A 173 7.91 -7.68 3.68
CA SER A 173 6.90 -8.25 2.76
C SER A 173 6.16 -7.18 1.93
N PHE A 174 5.82 -6.03 2.51
CA PHE A 174 5.13 -4.91 1.83
C PHE A 174 5.92 -4.21 0.71
N ASN A 175 7.25 -4.34 0.71
CA ASN A 175 8.13 -3.84 -0.36
C ASN A 175 8.99 -4.94 -0.99
N LYS A 176 8.64 -6.20 -0.75
CA LYS A 176 9.35 -7.38 -1.26
C LYS A 176 10.84 -7.37 -0.86
N TRP A 177 11.10 -7.01 0.40
CA TRP A 177 12.43 -6.96 0.98
C TRP A 177 13.41 -6.07 0.21
N ASN A 178 12.91 -5.04 -0.48
CA ASN A 178 13.74 -4.13 -1.25
C ASN A 178 14.67 -3.33 -0.31
N GLU A 179 15.98 -3.44 -0.56
CA GLU A 179 17.05 -2.88 0.30
C GLU A 179 17.34 -1.40 0.06
N GLU A 180 16.58 -0.73 -0.81
CA GLU A 180 16.86 0.65 -1.20
C GLU A 180 15.64 1.56 -1.12
N LEU A 181 14.43 1.01 -1.31
CA LEU A 181 13.22 1.78 -1.56
C LEU A 181 12.79 2.63 -0.36
N PHE A 182 12.79 2.06 0.83
CA PHE A 182 12.21 2.69 2.03
C PHE A 182 13.30 3.15 3.00
N SER A 183 14.04 4.18 2.57
CA SER A 183 14.97 4.88 3.45
C SER A 183 14.22 5.57 4.59
N MET A 184 14.65 5.31 5.82
CA MET A 184 14.08 5.91 7.02
C MET A 184 14.63 7.31 7.27
N ASN A 185 13.86 8.14 7.96
CA ASN A 185 14.25 9.48 8.35
C ASN A 185 14.95 9.45 9.71
N LYS A 186 16.08 10.12 9.82
CA LYS A 186 16.79 10.27 11.08
C LYS A 186 16.06 11.24 12.00
N THR A 187 15.96 10.90 13.28
CA THR A 187 15.38 11.71 14.35
C THR A 187 16.37 11.89 15.49
N ASP A 188 15.99 12.67 16.51
CA ASP A 188 16.79 12.81 17.71
C ASP A 188 16.91 11.48 18.48
N GLU A 189 15.93 10.59 18.41
CA GLU A 189 15.91 9.35 19.19
C GLU A 189 16.32 8.11 18.39
N GLY A 190 16.32 8.20 17.06
CA GLY A 190 16.65 7.08 16.20
C GLY A 190 16.29 7.32 14.74
N TRP A 191 15.58 6.37 14.15
CA TRP A 191 15.15 6.40 12.75
C TRP A 191 13.67 6.05 12.64
N GLU A 192 12.92 6.79 11.83
CA GLU A 192 11.48 6.55 11.66
C GLU A 192 11.03 6.57 10.21
N LEU A 193 10.02 5.75 9.92
CA LEU A 193 9.29 5.80 8.66
C LEU A 193 7.83 5.42 8.91
N THR A 194 6.92 6.22 8.37
CA THR A 194 5.49 5.92 8.41
C THR A 194 5.04 5.43 7.05
N LEU A 195 4.46 4.24 7.02
CA LEU A 195 3.87 3.64 5.82
C LEU A 195 2.35 3.63 5.93
N GLN A 196 1.69 3.75 4.78
CA GLN A 196 0.33 3.29 4.62
C GLN A 196 0.37 1.83 4.13
N LEU A 197 -0.23 0.94 4.92
CA LEU A 197 -0.32 -0.49 4.66
C LEU A 197 -1.79 -0.92 4.62
N LYS A 198 -2.09 -1.94 3.82
CA LYS A 198 -3.38 -2.65 3.91
C LYS A 198 -3.46 -3.48 5.19
N PRO A 199 -4.67 -3.82 5.67
CA PRO A 199 -4.82 -4.84 6.68
C PRO A 199 -4.17 -6.14 6.21
N ASP A 200 -3.15 -6.59 6.93
CA ASP A 200 -2.44 -7.86 6.73
C ASP A 200 -1.43 -8.07 7.86
N ARG A 201 -0.83 -9.25 7.92
CA ARG A 201 0.34 -9.56 8.73
C ARG A 201 1.60 -9.37 7.89
N TYR A 202 2.43 -8.41 8.25
CA TYR A 202 3.69 -8.13 7.55
C TYR A 202 4.90 -8.54 8.36
N GLU A 203 5.83 -9.17 7.68
CA GLU A 203 7.19 -9.40 8.17
C GLU A 203 8.12 -8.28 7.68
N TYR A 204 9.04 -7.84 8.55
CA TYR A 204 10.01 -6.79 8.26
C TYR A 204 11.30 -6.93 9.07
N ARG A 205 12.33 -6.21 8.59
CA ARG A 205 13.63 -6.01 9.24
C ARG A 205 14.16 -4.61 8.90
N PHE A 206 15.15 -4.15 9.65
CA PHE A 206 15.92 -2.94 9.34
C PHE A 206 17.26 -3.32 8.70
N ILE A 207 17.75 -2.48 7.79
CA ILE A 207 19.10 -2.58 7.23
C ILE A 207 19.86 -1.31 7.62
N ILE A 208 20.88 -1.46 8.46
CA ILE A 208 21.70 -0.36 8.97
C ILE A 208 23.06 -0.43 8.29
N ASP A 209 23.36 0.53 7.41
CA ASP A 209 24.63 0.57 6.67
C ASP A 209 25.00 -0.77 5.99
N GLY A 210 23.99 -1.50 5.51
CA GLY A 210 24.12 -2.81 4.86
C GLY A 210 23.95 -4.03 5.79
N TYR A 211 23.80 -3.84 7.09
CA TYR A 211 23.62 -4.93 8.05
C TYR A 211 22.16 -5.12 8.44
N TRP A 212 21.65 -6.33 8.24
CA TRP A 212 20.27 -6.72 8.56
C TRP A 212 20.08 -6.97 10.05
N ILE A 213 19.07 -6.36 10.65
CA ILE A 213 18.65 -6.63 12.03
C ILE A 213 17.13 -6.77 12.12
N GLU A 214 16.67 -7.62 13.04
CA GLU A 214 15.28 -7.55 13.52
C GLU A 214 15.06 -6.26 14.31
N ASP A 215 13.82 -5.82 14.45
CA ASP A 215 13.44 -4.72 15.34
C ASP A 215 13.67 -5.13 16.80
N PRO A 216 14.65 -4.54 17.50
CA PRO A 216 15.00 -4.94 18.86
C PRO A 216 13.91 -4.62 19.89
N GLU A 217 13.00 -3.70 19.59
CA GLU A 217 11.90 -3.30 20.48
C GLU A 217 10.61 -4.07 20.19
N ASN A 218 10.55 -4.86 19.10
CA ASN A 218 9.39 -5.67 18.75
C ASN A 218 9.54 -7.11 19.25
N SER A 219 8.72 -7.49 20.23
CA SER A 219 8.68 -8.87 20.76
C SER A 219 7.97 -9.86 19.83
N ASN A 220 7.12 -9.38 18.90
CA ASN A 220 6.43 -10.23 17.93
C ASN A 220 7.36 -10.51 16.75
N LYS A 221 7.74 -11.78 16.58
CA LYS A 221 8.69 -12.21 15.56
C LYS A 221 8.45 -13.64 15.11
N THR A 222 8.97 -13.98 13.94
CA THR A 222 8.84 -15.29 13.30
C THR A 222 10.18 -15.76 12.75
N PRO A 223 10.53 -17.06 12.84
CA PRO A 223 11.78 -17.56 12.28
C PRO A 223 11.81 -17.36 10.76
N ASN A 224 12.99 -17.03 10.22
CA ASN A 224 13.22 -16.91 8.78
C ASN A 224 14.09 -18.05 8.24
N GLU A 225 14.27 -18.09 6.92
CA GLU A 225 15.02 -19.13 6.21
C GLU A 225 16.53 -19.18 6.53
N TYR A 226 17.06 -18.18 7.23
CA TYR A 226 18.47 -18.07 7.60
C TYR A 226 18.76 -18.48 9.06
N GLY A 227 17.75 -18.99 9.77
CA GLY A 227 17.88 -19.33 11.20
C GLY A 227 17.91 -18.11 12.12
N GLU A 228 17.51 -16.94 11.61
CA GLU A 228 17.30 -15.72 12.37
C GLU A 228 15.79 -15.45 12.49
N TYR A 229 15.39 -14.24 12.89
CA TYR A 229 13.99 -13.84 12.98
C TYR A 229 13.67 -12.61 12.12
N ASN A 230 12.44 -12.58 11.61
CA ASN A 230 11.81 -11.38 11.09
C ASN A 230 10.89 -10.80 12.16
N SER A 231 10.88 -9.48 12.31
CA SER A 231 9.88 -8.79 13.14
C SER A 231 8.53 -8.80 12.42
N VAL A 232 7.46 -8.86 13.20
CA VAL A 232 6.09 -9.01 12.69
C VAL A 232 5.25 -7.82 13.13
N ILE A 233 4.48 -7.26 12.20
CA ILE A 233 3.49 -6.23 12.47
C ILE A 233 2.15 -6.64 11.87
N ASP A 234 1.11 -6.65 12.70
CA ASP A 234 -0.27 -6.90 12.29
C ASP A 234 -0.99 -5.56 12.05
N ILE A 235 -1.44 -5.35 10.82
CA ILE A 235 -2.22 -4.16 10.45
C ILE A 235 -3.69 -4.53 10.49
N ASN A 236 -4.43 -3.89 11.38
CA ASN A 236 -5.85 -4.18 11.60
C ASN A 236 -6.75 -3.11 10.95
N GLN A 237 -7.90 -3.55 10.42
CA GLN A 237 -8.95 -2.67 9.90
C GLN A 237 -9.96 -2.32 11.00
N LYS A 238 -10.32 -1.04 11.13
CA LYS A 238 -11.46 -0.64 11.96
C LYS A 238 -12.75 -1.13 11.31
N VAL A 239 -13.53 -1.91 12.05
CA VAL A 239 -14.80 -2.48 11.61
C VAL A 239 -15.88 -2.12 12.60
N GLN A 240 -17.03 -1.70 12.07
CA GLN A 240 -18.25 -1.54 12.83
C GLN A 240 -19.17 -2.72 12.56
N PHE A 241 -19.59 -3.38 13.63
CA PHE A 241 -20.67 -4.34 13.63
C PHE A 241 -21.95 -3.61 14.01
N TYR A 242 -23.03 -3.98 13.34
CA TYR A 242 -24.36 -3.43 13.56
C TYR A 242 -25.37 -4.57 13.56
N LEU A 243 -26.21 -4.62 14.59
CA LEU A 243 -27.37 -5.49 14.66
C LEU A 243 -28.61 -4.61 14.59
N GLU A 244 -29.34 -4.69 13.49
CA GLU A 244 -30.61 -3.96 13.30
C GLU A 244 -31.71 -4.55 14.19
N GLY A 245 -32.55 -3.70 14.77
CA GLY A 245 -33.67 -4.09 15.64
C GLY A 245 -33.25 -4.46 17.07
N ASN A 246 -34.01 -5.37 17.70
CA ASN A 246 -33.82 -5.77 19.10
C ASN A 246 -33.81 -4.58 20.09
N LEU A 247 -34.66 -3.57 19.85
CA LEU A 247 -34.64 -2.29 20.58
C LEU A 247 -34.98 -2.46 22.08
N GLU A 248 -35.84 -3.44 22.36
CA GLU A 248 -36.27 -3.81 23.72
C GLU A 248 -35.28 -4.71 24.45
N ALA A 249 -34.21 -5.18 23.78
CA ALA A 249 -33.21 -6.00 24.46
C ALA A 249 -32.50 -5.20 25.55
N ASN A 250 -32.09 -5.89 26.61
CA ASN A 250 -31.33 -5.29 27.71
C ASN A 250 -29.84 -5.30 27.42
N LYS A 251 -29.36 -6.38 26.81
CA LYS A 251 -27.94 -6.61 26.54
C LYS A 251 -27.75 -7.29 25.19
N VAL A 252 -26.83 -6.75 24.40
CA VAL A 252 -26.35 -7.40 23.19
C VAL A 252 -24.83 -7.51 23.25
N ILE A 253 -24.29 -8.70 23.00
CA ILE A 253 -22.85 -8.96 22.95
C ILE A 253 -22.47 -9.40 21.54
N LEU A 254 -21.40 -8.81 21.00
CA LEU A 254 -20.73 -9.32 19.81
C LEU A 254 -19.74 -10.41 20.21
N THR A 255 -19.81 -11.58 19.59
CA THR A 255 -18.91 -12.71 19.88
C THR A 255 -18.42 -13.35 18.58
N GLY A 256 -17.17 -13.81 18.53
CA GLY A 256 -16.60 -14.39 17.32
C GLY A 256 -15.17 -14.91 17.47
N SER A 257 -14.59 -15.34 16.35
CA SER A 257 -13.23 -15.89 16.30
C SER A 257 -12.14 -14.92 16.77
N PHE A 258 -12.38 -13.62 16.68
CA PHE A 258 -11.43 -12.56 17.05
C PHE A 258 -11.38 -12.25 18.55
N ASN A 259 -12.31 -12.79 19.34
CA ASN A 259 -12.33 -12.63 20.79
C ASN A 259 -12.58 -13.97 21.51
N ASP A 260 -12.17 -15.07 20.86
CA ASP A 260 -12.32 -16.44 21.36
C ASP A 260 -13.75 -16.76 21.81
N TRP A 261 -14.74 -16.28 21.06
CA TRP A 261 -16.16 -16.43 21.33
C TRP A 261 -16.61 -15.94 22.72
N SER A 262 -15.92 -14.95 23.29
CA SER A 262 -16.25 -14.38 24.59
C SER A 262 -17.69 -13.86 24.66
N GLU A 263 -18.42 -14.31 25.68
CA GLU A 263 -19.82 -13.92 25.96
C GLU A 263 -19.94 -12.63 26.79
N SER A 264 -18.86 -11.88 26.98
CA SER A 264 -18.90 -10.68 27.83
C SER A 264 -17.98 -9.55 27.40
N SER A 265 -16.93 -9.85 26.62
CA SER A 265 -15.89 -8.86 26.34
C SER A 265 -16.38 -7.69 25.47
N TYR A 266 -17.25 -7.96 24.48
CA TYR A 266 -17.67 -6.97 23.47
C TYR A 266 -19.18 -6.66 23.58
N GLU A 267 -19.59 -6.11 24.72
CA GLU A 267 -20.94 -5.58 24.89
C GLU A 267 -21.21 -4.41 23.93
N MET A 268 -22.27 -4.52 23.14
CA MET A 268 -22.68 -3.57 22.12
C MET A 268 -23.43 -2.39 22.74
N LYS A 269 -23.35 -1.22 22.09
CA LYS A 269 -24.06 -0.01 22.51
C LYS A 269 -25.36 0.13 21.74
N LYS A 270 -26.45 0.53 22.42
CA LYS A 270 -27.69 0.93 21.73
C LYS A 270 -27.41 2.07 20.74
N ALA A 271 -27.99 1.98 19.56
CA ALA A 271 -28.03 2.95 18.48
C ALA A 271 -29.49 3.21 18.09
N GLU A 272 -29.74 4.19 17.22
CA GLU A 272 -31.10 4.64 16.88
C GLU A 272 -32.04 3.50 16.46
N ASN A 273 -31.60 2.63 15.56
CA ASN A 273 -32.40 1.51 15.04
C ASN A 273 -31.82 0.13 15.38
N GLY A 274 -30.96 0.02 16.39
CA GLY A 274 -30.32 -1.25 16.73
C GLY A 274 -29.16 -1.15 17.70
N TRP A 275 -28.13 -1.95 17.49
CA TRP A 275 -26.95 -2.06 18.36
C TRP A 275 -25.67 -1.98 17.57
N THR A 276 -24.64 -1.34 18.11
CA THR A 276 -23.35 -1.23 17.43
C THR A 276 -22.15 -1.50 18.33
N PHE A 277 -21.11 -2.08 17.73
CA PHE A 277 -19.80 -2.23 18.33
C PHE A 277 -18.72 -1.97 17.28
N SER A 278 -17.72 -1.16 17.62
CA SER A 278 -16.57 -0.90 16.75
C SER A 278 -15.34 -1.58 17.33
N THR A 279 -14.67 -2.40 16.53
CA THR A 279 -13.40 -3.05 16.89
C THR A 279 -12.40 -2.95 15.74
N ARG A 280 -11.20 -3.50 15.93
CA ARG A 280 -10.19 -3.63 14.88
C ARG A 280 -9.93 -5.11 14.64
N LEU A 281 -10.01 -5.54 13.38
CA LEU A 281 -9.80 -6.92 12.98
C LEU A 281 -8.61 -7.05 12.03
N PRO A 282 -7.77 -8.09 12.17
CA PRO A 282 -6.73 -8.37 11.19
C PRO A 282 -7.36 -8.84 9.87
N TYR A 283 -6.56 -8.87 8.81
CA TYR A 283 -6.95 -9.46 7.53
C TYR A 283 -7.50 -10.87 7.70
N GLY A 284 -8.43 -11.24 6.81
CA GLY A 284 -8.90 -12.61 6.69
C GLY A 284 -10.37 -12.79 7.04
N LYS A 285 -10.74 -14.05 7.26
CA LYS A 285 -12.10 -14.49 7.52
C LYS A 285 -12.36 -14.56 9.02
N HIS A 286 -13.40 -13.87 9.46
CA HIS A 286 -13.83 -13.85 10.87
C HIS A 286 -15.25 -14.36 11.00
N HIS A 287 -15.46 -15.39 11.81
CA HIS A 287 -16.79 -15.89 12.14
C HIS A 287 -17.33 -15.14 13.36
N TYR A 288 -18.62 -14.80 13.35
CA TYR A 288 -19.26 -14.10 14.46
C TYR A 288 -20.76 -14.40 14.60
N LYS A 289 -21.26 -14.13 15.80
CA LYS A 289 -22.66 -14.13 16.21
C LYS A 289 -22.94 -12.94 17.15
N PHE A 290 -24.21 -12.75 17.46
CA PHE A 290 -24.66 -11.89 18.55
C PHE A 290 -25.28 -12.75 19.65
N ILE A 291 -25.15 -12.30 20.89
CA ILE A 291 -25.91 -12.83 22.03
C ILE A 291 -26.85 -11.72 22.47
N VAL A 292 -28.16 -11.92 22.30
CA VAL A 292 -29.21 -10.96 22.66
C VAL A 292 -29.94 -11.50 23.89
N ASP A 293 -29.79 -10.84 25.03
CA ASP A 293 -30.37 -11.27 26.32
C ASP A 293 -30.13 -12.76 26.67
N GLY A 294 -28.96 -13.28 26.30
CA GLY A 294 -28.55 -14.68 26.52
C GLY A 294 -28.77 -15.62 25.33
N GLU A 295 -29.54 -15.19 24.33
CA GLU A 295 -29.87 -16.01 23.16
C GLU A 295 -28.90 -15.76 22.00
N TRP A 296 -28.31 -16.83 21.48
CA TRP A 296 -27.36 -16.77 20.37
C TRP A 296 -28.08 -16.62 19.03
N MET A 297 -27.70 -15.63 18.24
CA MET A 297 -28.23 -15.44 16.89
C MET A 297 -27.14 -15.07 15.88
N THR A 298 -27.34 -15.49 14.63
CA THR A 298 -26.56 -14.96 13.51
C THR A 298 -27.05 -13.57 13.13
N ASP A 299 -26.20 -12.76 12.51
CA ASP A 299 -26.56 -11.45 11.97
C ASP A 299 -27.62 -11.57 10.86
N PRO A 300 -28.88 -11.15 11.07
CA PRO A 300 -29.92 -11.32 10.06
C PRO A 300 -29.65 -10.53 8.76
N SER A 301 -28.88 -9.44 8.87
CA SER A 301 -28.55 -8.55 7.75
C SER A 301 -27.36 -9.05 6.91
N ASN A 302 -26.56 -9.97 7.44
CA ASN A 302 -25.40 -10.50 6.74
C ASN A 302 -25.75 -11.81 6.00
N PRO A 303 -25.83 -11.81 4.65
CA PRO A 303 -26.17 -13.00 3.88
C PRO A 303 -25.06 -14.05 3.85
N VAL A 304 -23.81 -13.69 4.20
CA VAL A 304 -22.68 -14.60 4.17
C VAL A 304 -22.63 -15.40 5.46
N LYS A 305 -23.02 -16.68 5.35
CA LYS A 305 -23.02 -17.65 6.45
C LYS A 305 -22.11 -18.83 6.13
N GLU A 306 -21.54 -19.42 7.18
CA GLU A 306 -20.70 -20.61 7.06
C GLU A 306 -21.01 -21.62 8.17
N PHE A 307 -21.06 -22.90 7.80
CA PHE A 307 -21.21 -24.02 8.73
C PHE A 307 -19.85 -24.38 9.33
N ASP A 308 -19.80 -24.58 10.64
CA ASP A 308 -18.54 -24.81 11.36
C ASP A 308 -18.12 -26.29 11.46
N GLY A 309 -18.89 -27.22 10.86
CA GLY A 309 -18.62 -28.65 10.97
C GLY A 309 -19.15 -29.32 12.24
N HIS A 310 -19.63 -28.53 13.21
CA HIS A 310 -20.08 -28.97 14.54
C HIS A 310 -21.58 -28.73 14.79
N GLY A 311 -22.34 -28.44 13.73
CA GLY A 311 -23.78 -28.21 13.84
C GLY A 311 -24.18 -26.74 13.91
N ASN A 312 -23.21 -25.80 13.96
CA ASN A 312 -23.53 -24.38 14.05
C ASN A 312 -23.33 -23.66 12.72
N ILE A 313 -24.15 -22.64 12.50
CA ILE A 313 -24.03 -21.70 11.39
C ILE A 313 -23.59 -20.35 11.96
N ASN A 314 -22.53 -19.78 11.41
CA ASN A 314 -21.95 -18.51 11.83
C ASN A 314 -22.10 -17.45 10.75
N SER A 315 -22.18 -16.18 11.15
CA SER A 315 -22.04 -15.06 10.20
C SER A 315 -20.57 -14.86 9.87
N VAL A 316 -20.25 -14.46 8.65
CA VAL A 316 -18.86 -14.28 8.22
C VAL A 316 -18.59 -12.81 7.90
N LYS A 317 -17.54 -12.26 8.50
CA LYS A 317 -16.97 -10.96 8.16
C LYS A 317 -15.62 -11.16 7.51
N MET A 318 -15.50 -10.75 6.24
CA MET A 318 -14.22 -10.71 5.54
C MET A 318 -13.56 -9.34 5.74
N ILE A 319 -12.28 -9.35 6.10
CA ILE A 319 -11.38 -8.19 6.14
C ILE A 319 -10.39 -8.34 4.99
N LYS A 320 -10.25 -7.30 4.17
CA LYS A 320 -9.54 -7.31 2.88
C LYS A 320 -8.72 -6.05 2.64
#